data_AF-A0A961GZ45-F1
#
_entry.id   AF-A0A961GZ45-F1
#
_cell.length_a   1.000
_cell.length_b   1.000
_cell.length_c   1.000
_cell.angle_alpha   90.00
_cell.angle_beta   90.00
_cell.angle_gamma   90.00
#
_symmetry.space_group_name_H-M   'P 1'
#
loop_
_entity.id
_entity.type
_entity.pdbx_description
1 polymer ?
#
loop_
_entity_poly.entity_id
_entity_poly.type
_entity_poly.pdbx_seq_one_letter_code
_entity_poly.pdbx_strand_id
1 'polypeptide(L)'
;MAEEANTSGNALAPQAHGAGEVVAGTAVLVDDPVQNPGFPPHRRRVTDLDEKKEKRAERTVFTLFYISVAGSLGAVLAYMFFPIETGELMAVRLHTMFVGIGMTLALLAVGIGAVHWGKALMADQEGIDERHPVASDAETREAAAEVFAVANKESGFSRRTLVRNSLLGALIAFPLPGITLLRSLAPQDQDPVQLLKHTLWDSGVRLARDTGGASVGGAIKASEVTIGSVFHVVPENLGDAVDVLDEKAKAIVLLMRLDPSELKESEERKDWSYDGIVAYSKVCTHVGCPVALYEQHTHHLLCPC
;
A
#
# COMPACT_ATOMS: atom_id res chain seq x y z
N MET A 1 -18.08 37.54 37.56
CA MET A 1 -18.44 36.40 36.69
C MET A 1 -17.55 35.20 37.00
N ALA A 2 -17.46 34.83 38.28
CA ALA A 2 -16.57 33.77 38.78
C ALA A 2 -17.27 32.95 39.88
N GLU A 3 -18.59 32.79 39.78
CA GLU A 3 -19.42 32.18 40.84
C GLU A 3 -20.61 31.40 40.26
N GLU A 4 -20.43 30.73 39.11
CA GLU A 4 -21.45 29.81 38.53
C GLU A 4 -20.86 28.47 38.04
N ALA A 5 -19.56 28.22 38.23
CA ALA A 5 -18.93 26.97 37.80
C ALA A 5 -18.92 25.86 38.87
N ASN A 6 -19.60 26.05 40.01
CA ASN A 6 -19.55 25.13 41.16
C ASN A 6 -20.84 24.32 41.38
N THR A 7 -21.72 24.26 40.38
CA THR A 7 -22.98 23.49 40.42
C THR A 7 -23.10 22.57 39.21
N SER A 8 -22.17 21.63 39.09
CA SER A 8 -22.33 20.43 38.26
C SER A 8 -21.62 19.26 38.94
N GLY A 9 -22.06 18.95 40.16
CA GLY A 9 -21.76 17.70 40.83
C GLY A 9 -22.42 16.54 40.09
N ASN A 10 -21.77 16.06 39.03
CA ASN A 10 -22.00 14.75 38.43
C ASN A 10 -20.71 14.23 37.75
N ALA A 11 -19.57 14.50 38.40
CA ALA A 11 -18.33 13.81 38.08
C ALA A 11 -18.44 12.38 38.62
N LEU A 12 -18.78 11.45 37.71
CA LEU A 12 -18.47 10.03 37.73
C LEU A 12 -18.14 9.48 39.12
N ALA A 13 -19.17 9.10 39.87
CA ALA A 13 -18.97 8.19 40.99
C ALA A 13 -18.32 6.91 40.43
N PRO A 14 -17.15 6.47 40.92
CA PRO A 14 -16.66 5.15 40.58
C PRO A 14 -17.72 4.17 41.08
N GLN A 15 -18.36 3.44 40.16
CA GLN A 15 -19.19 2.32 40.54
C GLN A 15 -18.26 1.30 41.21
N ALA A 16 -18.32 1.25 42.54
CA ALA A 16 -17.68 0.21 43.30
C ALA A 16 -18.44 -1.09 43.01
N HIS A 17 -17.97 -1.82 42.00
CA HIS A 17 -18.38 -3.21 41.82
C HIS A 17 -17.88 -3.96 43.06
N GLY A 18 -18.81 -4.37 43.92
CA GLY A 18 -18.50 -5.25 45.04
C GLY A 18 -17.74 -6.47 44.52
N ALA A 19 -16.71 -6.88 45.24
CA ALA A 19 -15.95 -8.10 44.96
C ALA A 19 -16.86 -9.32 45.16
N GLY A 20 -17.67 -9.62 44.14
CA GLY A 20 -18.37 -10.87 44.03
C GLY A 20 -17.36 -11.98 43.77
N GLU A 21 -17.51 -13.09 44.49
CA GLU A 21 -16.68 -14.28 44.36
C GLU A 21 -16.73 -14.77 42.90
N VAL A 22 -15.65 -14.53 42.17
CA VAL A 22 -15.55 -14.91 40.77
C VAL A 22 -15.41 -16.42 40.71
N VAL A 23 -16.41 -17.12 40.16
CA VAL A 23 -16.28 -18.54 39.83
C VAL A 23 -15.21 -18.67 38.75
N ALA A 24 -14.00 -19.00 39.18
CA ALA A 24 -12.88 -19.28 38.30
C ALA A 24 -13.30 -20.44 37.36
N GLY A 25 -13.26 -20.20 36.05
CA GLY A 25 -13.41 -21.26 35.05
C GLY A 25 -12.20 -22.20 35.05
N THR A 26 -11.67 -22.51 33.87
CA THR A 26 -10.42 -23.32 33.69
C THR A 26 -9.13 -22.62 34.17
N ALA A 27 -9.22 -21.57 34.98
CA ALA A 27 -8.06 -20.91 35.54
C ALA A 27 -7.46 -21.79 36.65
N VAL A 28 -6.21 -22.20 36.46
CA VAL A 28 -5.43 -22.90 37.51
C VAL A 28 -5.23 -21.90 38.65
N LEU A 29 -5.97 -22.11 39.74
CA LEU A 29 -5.77 -21.37 40.99
C LEU A 29 -4.42 -21.80 41.55
N VAL A 30 -3.43 -20.92 41.47
CA VAL A 30 -2.13 -21.12 42.11
C VAL A 30 -2.34 -20.86 43.60
N ASP A 31 -2.14 -21.87 44.45
CA ASP A 31 -2.35 -21.78 45.92
C ASP A 31 -1.45 -20.73 46.60
N ASP A 32 -0.34 -20.35 45.96
CA ASP A 32 0.59 -19.30 46.40
C ASP A 32 0.87 -18.32 45.25
N PRO A 33 -0.06 -17.38 44.95
CA PRO A 33 0.16 -16.40 43.91
C PRO A 33 1.23 -15.42 44.37
N VAL A 34 2.20 -15.13 43.49
CA VAL A 34 3.20 -14.08 43.72
C VAL A 34 2.44 -12.78 43.99
N GLN A 35 2.52 -12.30 45.23
CA GLN A 35 1.87 -11.06 45.65
C GLN A 35 2.43 -9.91 44.84
N ASN A 36 1.56 -9.02 44.35
CA ASN A 36 1.99 -7.83 43.64
C ASN A 36 2.87 -6.99 44.58
N PRO A 37 4.18 -6.81 44.30
CA PRO A 37 5.09 -6.08 45.19
C PRO A 37 4.77 -4.58 45.26
N GLY A 38 3.76 -4.10 44.53
CA GLY A 38 3.40 -2.69 44.43
C GLY A 38 4.35 -1.93 43.50
N PHE A 39 4.12 -0.62 43.37
CA PHE A 39 5.02 0.21 42.58
C PHE A 39 6.34 0.48 43.33
N PRO A 40 7.47 0.56 42.60
CA PRO A 40 8.67 1.15 43.16
C PRO A 40 8.39 2.62 43.56
N PRO A 41 9.13 3.17 44.53
CA PRO A 41 8.96 4.56 44.93
C PRO A 41 9.19 5.50 43.74
N HIS A 42 8.24 6.44 43.53
CA HIS A 42 8.30 7.40 42.44
C HIS A 42 9.63 8.17 42.45
N ARG A 43 10.37 8.09 41.34
CA ARG A 43 11.67 8.76 41.21
C ARG A 43 11.47 10.12 40.53
N ARG A 44 11.52 11.18 41.35
CA ARG A 44 11.52 12.57 40.85
C ARG A 44 12.65 12.79 39.84
N ARG A 45 12.34 13.51 38.77
CA ARG A 45 13.33 13.82 37.73
C ARG A 45 14.26 14.91 38.22
N VAL A 46 15.40 15.01 37.57
CA VAL A 46 16.41 16.02 37.89
C VAL A 46 15.88 17.45 37.64
N THR A 47 14.95 17.61 36.70
CA THR A 47 14.25 18.87 36.42
C THR A 47 13.26 19.26 37.51
N ASP A 48 12.61 18.30 38.16
CA ASP A 48 11.68 18.56 39.27
C ASP A 48 12.41 18.96 40.58
N LEU A 49 13.72 18.70 40.67
CA LEU A 49 14.55 18.95 41.85
C LEU A 49 15.38 20.24 41.74
N ASP A 50 15.65 20.72 40.53
CA ASP A 50 16.57 21.85 40.27
C ASP A 50 15.99 22.80 39.21
N GLU A 51 15.53 23.97 39.67
CA GLU A 51 14.93 25.04 38.85
C GLU A 51 15.85 25.49 37.70
N LYS A 52 17.18 25.43 37.87
CA LYS A 52 18.12 25.81 36.80
C LYS A 52 18.10 24.81 35.65
N LYS A 53 17.92 23.53 35.95
CA LYS A 53 17.86 22.46 34.95
C LYS A 53 16.50 22.41 34.26
N GLU A 54 15.43 22.71 34.98
CA GLU A 54 14.10 22.93 34.42
C GLU A 54 14.12 24.04 33.36
N LYS A 55 14.60 25.24 33.73
CA LYS A 55 14.72 26.38 32.79
C LYS A 55 15.60 26.09 31.58
N ARG A 56 16.59 25.22 31.70
CA ARG A 56 17.42 24.78 30.56
C ARG A 56 16.64 23.83 29.64
N ALA A 57 15.88 22.89 30.21
CA ALA A 57 15.02 22.00 29.43
C ALA A 57 13.93 22.78 28.69
N GLU A 58 13.28 23.74 29.37
CA GLU A 58 12.30 24.66 28.76
C GLU A 58 12.89 25.41 27.56
N ARG A 59 14.10 25.97 27.72
CA ARG A 59 14.83 26.62 26.62
C ARG A 59 15.09 25.71 25.44
N THR A 60 15.43 24.46 25.71
CA THR A 60 15.69 23.46 24.67
C THR A 60 14.40 23.14 23.91
N VAL A 61 13.29 22.94 24.62
CA VAL A 61 11.96 22.66 24.03
C VAL A 61 11.49 23.80 23.14
N PHE A 62 11.43 25.04 23.65
CA PHE A 62 10.93 26.14 22.82
C PHE A 62 11.87 26.42 21.64
N THR A 63 13.20 26.26 21.80
CA THR A 63 14.16 26.44 20.70
C THR A 63 13.89 25.44 19.58
N LEU A 64 13.63 24.18 19.91
CA LEU A 64 13.26 23.15 18.93
C LEU A 64 11.94 23.48 18.22
N PHE A 65 10.93 23.99 18.93
CA PHE A 65 9.68 24.43 18.31
C PHE A 65 9.87 25.65 17.39
N TYR A 66 10.71 26.61 17.76
CA TYR A 66 11.04 27.73 16.86
C TYR A 66 11.88 27.29 15.64
N ILE A 67 12.79 26.33 15.80
CA ILE A 67 13.48 25.70 14.66
C ILE A 67 12.47 25.03 13.74
N SER A 68 11.45 24.37 14.30
CA SER A 68 10.39 23.76 13.50
C SER A 68 9.60 24.81 12.71
N VAL A 69 9.22 25.92 13.33
CA VAL A 69 8.57 27.06 12.66
C VAL A 69 9.45 27.61 11.54
N ALA A 70 10.74 27.83 11.81
CA ALA A 70 11.70 28.32 10.82
C ALA A 70 11.87 27.33 9.65
N GLY A 71 11.90 26.02 9.93
CA GLY A 71 11.94 24.97 8.92
C GLY A 71 10.71 24.96 8.03
N SER A 72 9.51 25.06 8.62
CA SER A 72 8.24 25.12 7.89
C SER A 72 8.16 26.35 6.98
N LEU A 73 8.51 27.53 7.51
CA LEU A 73 8.59 28.74 6.70
C LEU A 73 9.67 28.62 5.62
N GLY A 74 10.82 28.04 5.95
CA GLY A 74 11.90 27.77 5.00
C GLY A 74 11.47 26.86 3.86
N ALA A 75 10.67 25.82 4.12
CA ALA A 75 10.14 24.93 3.09
C ALA A 75 9.17 25.68 2.15
N VAL A 76 8.28 26.51 2.70
CA VAL A 76 7.35 27.33 1.90
C VAL A 76 8.11 28.34 1.04
N LEU A 77 9.10 29.04 1.61
CA LEU A 77 9.92 29.99 0.88
C LEU A 77 10.75 29.26 -0.20
N ALA A 78 11.33 28.10 0.10
CA ALA A 78 12.05 27.30 -0.88
C ALA A 78 11.15 26.88 -2.06
N TYR A 79 9.91 26.48 -1.77
CA TYR A 79 8.93 26.17 -2.81
C TYR A 79 8.64 27.37 -3.73
N MET A 80 8.53 28.58 -3.16
CA MET A 80 8.25 29.79 -3.94
C MET A 80 9.47 30.34 -4.70
N PHE A 81 10.67 30.24 -4.14
CA PHE A 81 11.89 30.84 -4.72
C PHE A 81 12.66 29.91 -5.67
N PHE A 82 12.36 28.61 -5.69
CA PHE A 82 13.01 27.63 -6.59
C PHE A 82 11.99 26.96 -7.52
N PRO A 83 11.43 27.65 -8.53
CA PRO A 83 10.46 27.05 -9.44
C PRO A 83 11.08 25.96 -10.33
N ILE A 84 10.29 24.93 -10.65
CA ILE A 84 10.70 23.78 -11.49
C ILE A 84 10.24 23.90 -12.96
N GLU A 85 9.69 25.05 -13.35
CA GLU A 85 9.03 25.26 -14.64
C GLU A 85 9.97 25.09 -15.84
N THR A 86 11.27 25.34 -15.68
CA THR A 86 12.25 25.25 -16.76
C THR A 86 12.64 23.81 -17.12
N GLY A 87 12.33 22.83 -16.26
CA GLY A 87 12.74 21.43 -16.44
C GLY A 87 14.25 21.18 -16.36
N GLU A 88 15.06 22.19 -16.03
CA GLU A 88 16.50 22.03 -15.87
C GLU A 88 16.81 21.14 -14.65
N LEU A 89 17.72 20.19 -14.84
CA LEU A 89 18.13 19.24 -13.77
C LEU A 89 18.60 19.96 -12.51
N MET A 90 19.27 21.11 -12.66
CA MET A 90 19.75 21.89 -11.52
C MET A 90 18.63 22.60 -10.77
N ALA A 91 17.63 23.16 -11.46
CA ALA A 91 16.47 23.78 -10.84
C ALA A 91 15.67 22.75 -10.02
N VAL A 92 15.42 21.56 -10.60
CA VAL A 92 14.74 20.45 -9.92
C VAL A 92 15.52 19.98 -8.69
N ARG A 93 16.85 19.85 -8.80
CA ARG A 93 17.71 19.46 -7.68
C ARG A 93 17.67 20.48 -6.54
N LEU A 94 17.78 21.77 -6.83
CA LEU A 94 17.77 22.81 -5.79
C LEU A 94 16.40 22.89 -5.12
N HIS A 95 15.31 22.84 -5.89
CA HIS A 95 13.95 22.82 -5.34
C HIS A 95 13.75 21.65 -4.37
N THR A 96 14.00 20.42 -4.83
CA THR A 96 13.80 19.21 -4.01
C THR A 96 14.69 19.21 -2.76
N MET A 97 15.94 19.67 -2.87
CA MET A 97 16.87 19.76 -1.76
C MET A 97 16.41 20.77 -0.70
N PHE A 98 16.10 22.01 -1.07
CA PHE A 98 15.76 23.05 -0.08
C PHE A 98 14.39 22.85 0.55
N VAL A 99 13.40 22.38 -0.22
CA VAL A 99 12.09 21.99 0.33
C VAL A 99 12.28 20.82 1.30
N GLY A 100 13.07 19.79 0.92
CA GLY A 100 13.37 18.64 1.77
C GLY A 100 14.08 19.01 3.07
N ILE A 101 15.07 19.91 3.03
CA ILE A 101 15.78 20.40 4.22
C ILE A 101 14.80 21.17 5.13
N GLY A 102 13.98 22.06 4.58
CA GLY A 102 12.98 22.80 5.35
C GLY A 102 11.99 21.86 6.05
N MET A 103 11.45 20.89 5.32
CA MET A 103 10.53 19.87 5.88
C MET A 103 11.20 19.01 6.95
N THR A 104 12.47 18.63 6.75
CA THR A 104 13.24 17.83 7.72
C THR A 104 13.43 18.61 9.01
N LEU A 105 13.87 19.88 8.94
CA LEU A 105 14.03 20.74 10.11
C LEU A 105 12.68 20.97 10.81
N ALA A 106 11.60 21.15 10.05
CA ALA A 106 10.26 21.30 10.58
C ALA A 106 9.83 20.08 11.41
N LEU A 107 9.80 18.91 10.79
CA LEU A 107 9.22 17.70 11.37
C LEU A 107 10.13 17.07 12.43
N LEU A 108 11.44 17.07 12.19
CA LEU A 108 12.39 16.50 13.15
C LEU A 108 12.46 17.34 14.43
N ALA A 109 12.50 18.68 14.30
CA ALA A 109 12.58 19.54 15.47
C ALA A 109 11.29 19.50 16.30
N VAL A 110 10.10 19.44 15.69
CA VAL A 110 8.84 19.29 16.46
C VAL A 110 8.75 17.93 17.13
N GLY A 111 9.17 16.85 16.44
CA GLY A 111 9.17 15.50 17.02
C GLY A 111 10.12 15.38 18.21
N ILE A 112 11.38 15.83 18.07
CA ILE A 112 12.35 15.84 19.16
C ILE A 112 11.88 16.77 20.29
N GLY A 113 11.34 17.94 19.95
CA GLY A 113 10.82 18.91 20.91
C GLY A 113 9.67 18.34 21.75
N ALA A 114 8.70 17.66 21.12
CA ALA A 114 7.57 17.06 21.80
C ALA A 114 8.00 15.91 22.74
N VAL A 115 8.90 15.03 22.29
CA VAL A 115 9.43 13.95 23.14
C VAL A 115 10.26 14.52 24.30
N HIS A 116 11.09 15.52 24.06
CA HIS A 116 11.88 16.14 25.11
C HIS A 116 10.98 16.86 26.14
N TRP A 117 9.94 17.55 25.67
CA TRP A 117 8.93 18.16 26.52
C TRP A 117 8.23 17.14 27.41
N GLY A 118 7.76 16.03 26.83
CA GLY A 118 7.13 14.93 27.57
C GLY A 118 8.06 14.32 28.63
N LYS A 119 9.32 14.06 28.27
CA LYS A 119 10.28 13.43 29.20
C LYS A 119 10.80 14.37 30.29
N ALA A 120 11.05 15.63 29.97
CA ALA A 120 11.78 16.54 30.86
C ALA A 120 10.89 17.47 31.69
N LEU A 121 9.65 17.77 31.26
CA LEU A 121 8.81 18.80 31.89
C LEU A 121 7.39 18.32 32.24
N MET A 122 6.75 17.49 31.42
CA MET A 122 5.37 17.03 31.72
C MET A 122 5.32 16.21 33.01
N ALA A 123 4.23 16.29 33.79
CA ALA A 123 4.10 15.51 35.02
C ALA A 123 4.17 14.01 34.72
N ASP A 124 5.01 13.30 35.48
CA ASP A 124 5.13 11.84 35.46
C ASP A 124 4.52 11.30 36.76
N GLN A 125 3.52 10.43 36.64
CA GLN A 125 2.83 9.79 37.75
C GLN A 125 2.50 8.36 37.34
N GLU A 126 2.89 7.38 38.16
CA GLU A 126 2.54 5.99 37.94
C GLU A 126 1.06 5.76 38.29
N GLY A 127 0.24 5.41 37.30
CA GLY A 127 -1.16 5.03 37.48
C GLY A 127 -1.37 3.52 37.37
N ILE A 128 -2.29 2.98 38.16
CA ILE A 128 -2.85 1.64 37.95
C ILE A 128 -4.23 1.81 37.36
N ASP A 129 -4.47 1.14 36.24
CA ASP A 129 -5.81 0.89 35.74
C ASP A 129 -6.07 -0.61 35.87
N GLU A 130 -6.94 -1.00 36.79
CA GLU A 130 -7.29 -2.40 36.99
C GLU A 130 -8.13 -2.88 35.82
N ARG A 131 -7.63 -3.89 35.11
CA ARG A 131 -8.36 -4.47 33.98
C ARG A 131 -9.66 -5.06 34.49
N HIS A 132 -10.77 -4.46 34.06
CA HIS A 132 -12.08 -5.03 34.32
C HIS A 132 -12.18 -6.43 33.69
N PRO A 133 -12.92 -7.35 34.32
CA PRO A 133 -13.21 -8.64 33.72
C PRO A 133 -13.90 -8.43 32.36
N VAL A 134 -13.55 -9.27 31.37
CA VAL A 134 -14.13 -9.19 30.02
C VAL A 134 -15.64 -9.46 30.04
N ALA A 135 -16.11 -10.24 31.01
CA ALA A 135 -17.53 -10.46 31.23
C ALA A 135 -18.13 -9.31 32.06
N SER A 136 -19.18 -8.69 31.53
CA SER A 136 -20.06 -7.84 32.32
C SER A 136 -20.71 -8.65 33.46
N ASP A 137 -21.09 -7.97 34.52
CA ASP A 137 -21.83 -8.54 35.64
C ASP A 137 -23.15 -9.18 35.17
N ALA A 138 -23.61 -10.17 35.94
CA ALA A 138 -24.80 -10.95 35.57
C ALA A 138 -26.05 -10.08 35.42
N GLU A 139 -26.20 -9.07 36.29
CA GLU A 139 -27.30 -8.11 36.26
C GLU A 139 -27.30 -7.28 34.98
N THR A 140 -26.15 -6.72 34.59
CA THR A 140 -26.01 -5.96 33.33
C THR A 140 -26.26 -6.82 32.11
N ARG A 141 -25.84 -8.09 32.11
CA ARG A 141 -26.11 -9.02 31.00
C ARG A 141 -27.59 -9.36 30.88
N GLU A 142 -28.25 -9.58 32.01
CA GLU A 142 -29.69 -9.83 32.06
C GLU A 142 -30.48 -8.61 31.63
N ALA A 143 -30.13 -7.42 32.15
CA ALA A 143 -30.72 -6.15 31.74
C ALA A 143 -30.53 -5.87 30.24
N ALA A 144 -29.34 -6.12 29.68
CA ALA A 144 -29.10 -5.98 28.25
C ALA A 144 -29.98 -6.93 27.42
N ALA A 145 -30.09 -8.20 27.84
CA ALA A 145 -30.97 -9.18 27.19
C ALA A 145 -32.45 -8.76 27.29
N GLU A 146 -32.87 -8.22 28.44
CA GLU A 146 -34.21 -7.69 28.64
C GLU A 146 -34.47 -6.51 27.71
N VAL A 147 -33.54 -5.55 27.59
CA VAL A 147 -33.65 -4.42 26.65
C VAL A 147 -33.85 -4.91 25.23
N PHE A 148 -33.09 -5.91 24.76
CA PHE A 148 -33.32 -6.49 23.43
C PHE A 148 -34.69 -7.18 23.31
N ALA A 149 -35.15 -7.87 24.35
CA ALA A 149 -36.44 -8.53 24.37
C ALA A 149 -37.60 -7.52 24.35
N VAL A 150 -37.50 -6.43 25.12
CA VAL A 150 -38.46 -5.32 25.15
C VAL A 150 -38.46 -4.61 23.81
N ALA A 151 -37.29 -4.24 23.25
CA ALA A 151 -37.19 -3.60 21.95
C ALA A 151 -37.79 -4.46 20.82
N ASN A 152 -37.60 -5.79 20.84
CA ASN A 152 -38.24 -6.69 19.89
C ASN A 152 -39.78 -6.74 20.06
N LYS A 153 -40.29 -6.67 21.29
CA LYS A 153 -41.73 -6.60 21.58
C LYS A 153 -42.32 -5.26 21.12
N GLU A 154 -41.69 -4.13 21.44
CA GLU A 154 -42.14 -2.78 21.11
C GLU A 154 -42.09 -2.50 19.60
N SER A 155 -40.97 -2.84 18.95
CA SER A 155 -40.85 -2.72 17.49
C SER A 155 -41.82 -3.64 16.74
N GLY A 156 -42.24 -4.74 17.40
CA GLY A 156 -43.08 -5.77 16.79
C GLY A 156 -42.41 -6.43 15.59
N PHE A 157 -41.08 -6.36 15.47
CA PHE A 157 -40.31 -6.81 14.31
C PHE A 157 -40.56 -8.29 13.95
N SER A 158 -40.74 -9.12 14.97
CA SER A 158 -41.08 -10.54 14.80
C SER A 158 -42.52 -10.79 14.31
N ARG A 159 -43.47 -9.91 14.67
CA ARG A 159 -44.89 -10.03 14.32
C ARG A 159 -45.23 -9.36 12.98
N ARG A 160 -44.57 -8.24 12.66
CA ARG A 160 -44.79 -7.44 11.44
C ARG A 160 -43.96 -7.98 10.27
N THR A 161 -44.30 -9.17 9.82
CA THR A 161 -43.54 -9.92 8.81
C THR A 161 -43.38 -9.17 7.48
N LEU A 162 -44.39 -8.39 7.05
CA LEU A 162 -44.30 -7.60 5.82
C LEU A 162 -43.23 -6.49 5.91
N VAL A 163 -43.16 -5.77 7.02
CA VAL A 163 -42.16 -4.70 7.25
C VAL A 163 -40.75 -5.29 7.36
N ARG A 164 -40.61 -6.42 8.05
CA ARG A 164 -39.34 -7.14 8.12
C ARG A 164 -38.87 -7.60 6.73
N ASN A 165 -39.75 -8.22 5.97
CA ASN A 165 -39.41 -8.76 4.66
C ASN A 165 -39.13 -7.63 3.64
N SER A 166 -39.83 -6.50 3.71
CA SER A 166 -39.53 -5.34 2.87
C SER A 166 -38.20 -4.67 3.24
N LEU A 167 -37.86 -4.57 4.53
CA LEU A 167 -36.54 -4.11 4.97
C LEU A 167 -35.41 -5.02 4.46
N LEU A 168 -35.57 -6.34 4.60
CA LEU A 168 -34.60 -7.31 4.09
C LEU A 168 -34.47 -7.20 2.56
N GLY A 169 -35.59 -7.09 1.85
CA GLY A 169 -35.60 -6.86 0.40
C GLY A 169 -34.87 -5.57 0.01
N ALA A 170 -35.10 -4.48 0.74
CA ALA A 170 -34.42 -3.20 0.52
C ALA A 170 -32.90 -3.31 0.78
N LEU A 171 -32.48 -3.99 1.85
CA LEU A 171 -31.05 -4.22 2.16
C LEU A 171 -30.36 -5.12 1.13
N ILE A 172 -31.07 -6.07 0.52
CA ILE A 172 -30.56 -6.90 -0.57
C ILE A 172 -30.46 -6.10 -1.88
N ALA A 173 -31.45 -5.24 -2.16
CA ALA A 173 -31.46 -4.41 -3.36
C ALA A 173 -30.45 -3.24 -3.30
N PHE A 174 -30.22 -2.69 -2.11
CA PHE A 174 -29.32 -1.56 -1.86
C PHE A 174 -27.90 -1.70 -2.43
N PRO A 175 -27.20 -2.85 -2.34
CA PRO A 175 -25.87 -3.01 -2.95
C PRO A 175 -25.87 -3.21 -4.46
N LEU A 176 -27.01 -3.49 -5.10
CA LEU A 176 -27.07 -3.78 -6.55
C LEU A 176 -26.48 -2.65 -7.41
N PRO A 177 -26.80 -1.36 -7.17
CA PRO A 177 -26.14 -0.26 -7.88
C PRO A 177 -24.61 -0.30 -7.75
N GLY A 178 -24.06 -0.63 -6.58
CA GLY A 178 -22.62 -0.77 -6.38
C GLY A 178 -22.00 -1.86 -7.26
N ILE A 179 -22.66 -3.01 -7.39
CA ILE A 179 -22.23 -4.09 -8.29
C ILE A 179 -22.28 -3.62 -9.76
N THR A 180 -23.34 -2.89 -10.14
CA THR A 180 -23.45 -2.37 -11.52
C THR A 180 -22.37 -1.34 -11.84
N LEU A 181 -21.98 -0.51 -10.88
CA LEU A 181 -20.89 0.46 -11.04
C LEU A 181 -19.53 -0.25 -11.23
N LEU A 182 -19.26 -1.29 -10.44
CA LEU A 182 -18.03 -2.10 -10.58
C LEU A 182 -17.99 -2.87 -11.91
N ARG A 183 -19.15 -3.30 -12.41
CA ARG A 183 -19.26 -4.02 -13.68
C ARG A 183 -18.86 -3.17 -14.90
N SER A 184 -18.85 -1.84 -14.78
CA SER A 184 -18.37 -0.91 -15.82
C SER A 184 -16.85 -0.74 -15.86
N LEU A 185 -16.07 -1.42 -14.99
CA LEU A 185 -14.60 -1.36 -15.01
C LEU A 185 -13.96 -2.13 -16.18
N ALA A 186 -14.73 -2.88 -16.97
CA ALA A 186 -14.26 -3.58 -18.15
C ALA A 186 -15.26 -3.45 -19.32
N PRO A 187 -14.79 -3.49 -20.59
CA PRO A 187 -15.66 -3.51 -21.77
C PRO A 187 -16.75 -4.58 -21.66
N GLN A 188 -17.97 -4.24 -22.07
CA GLN A 188 -19.16 -5.10 -21.94
C GLN A 188 -19.37 -5.99 -23.17
N ASP A 189 -18.90 -5.51 -24.30
CA ASP A 189 -19.14 -5.99 -25.65
C ASP A 189 -18.05 -6.93 -26.16
N GLN A 190 -16.96 -7.10 -25.41
CA GLN A 190 -15.77 -7.83 -25.87
C GLN A 190 -15.38 -8.95 -24.91
N ASP A 191 -15.05 -10.11 -25.48
CA ASP A 191 -14.46 -11.22 -24.73
C ASP A 191 -12.94 -11.03 -24.63
N PRO A 192 -12.38 -10.79 -23.42
CA PRO A 192 -10.96 -10.55 -23.25
C PRO A 192 -10.11 -11.74 -23.70
N VAL A 193 -10.64 -12.97 -23.63
CA VAL A 193 -9.89 -14.17 -24.06
C VAL A 193 -9.68 -14.15 -25.57
N GLN A 194 -10.64 -13.67 -26.35
CA GLN A 194 -10.49 -13.58 -27.81
C GLN A 194 -9.59 -12.41 -28.21
N LEU A 195 -9.73 -11.26 -27.53
CA LEU A 195 -8.86 -10.11 -27.78
C LEU A 195 -7.37 -10.42 -27.55
N LEU A 196 -7.06 -11.20 -26.51
CA LEU A 196 -5.68 -11.51 -26.13
C LEU A 196 -5.07 -12.68 -26.94
N LYS A 197 -5.86 -13.37 -27.78
CA LYS A 197 -5.38 -14.49 -28.62
C LYS A 197 -4.73 -14.06 -29.93
N HIS A 198 -4.97 -12.83 -30.37
CA HIS A 198 -4.49 -12.33 -31.64
C HIS A 198 -3.38 -11.29 -31.45
N THR A 199 -2.43 -11.30 -32.39
CA THR A 199 -1.36 -10.32 -32.51
C THR A 199 -1.29 -9.88 -33.97
N LEU A 200 -0.49 -8.86 -34.28
CA LEU A 200 -0.26 -8.42 -35.66
C LEU A 200 0.44 -9.44 -36.57
N TRP A 201 0.95 -10.55 -36.03
CA TRP A 201 1.59 -11.59 -36.83
C TRP A 201 0.57 -12.35 -37.68
N ASP A 202 0.79 -12.37 -38.99
CA ASP A 202 0.03 -13.14 -39.96
C ASP A 202 0.97 -13.73 -41.04
N SER A 203 0.48 -14.70 -41.79
CA SER A 203 1.24 -15.35 -42.87
C SER A 203 1.66 -14.33 -43.93
N GLY A 204 2.96 -14.25 -44.20
CA GLY A 204 3.54 -13.35 -45.20
C GLY A 204 4.04 -12.01 -44.64
N VAL A 205 3.79 -11.71 -43.35
CA VAL A 205 4.36 -10.54 -42.67
C VAL A 205 5.86 -10.74 -42.47
N ARG A 206 6.67 -9.76 -42.89
CA ARG A 206 8.13 -9.85 -42.78
C ARG A 206 8.61 -9.49 -41.39
N LEU A 207 9.73 -10.11 -41.00
CA LEU A 207 10.47 -9.82 -39.79
C LEU A 207 11.25 -8.51 -39.96
N ALA A 208 10.80 -7.42 -39.32
CA ALA A 208 11.44 -6.12 -39.38
C ALA A 208 12.21 -5.80 -38.10
N ARG A 209 13.29 -5.01 -38.19
CA ARG A 209 14.07 -4.60 -37.01
C ARG A 209 13.26 -3.65 -36.13
N ASP A 210 13.28 -3.90 -34.82
CA ASP A 210 12.75 -2.95 -33.84
C ASP A 210 13.71 -1.76 -33.67
N THR A 211 13.28 -0.56 -34.06
CA THR A 211 14.05 0.69 -33.91
C THR A 211 13.68 1.49 -32.66
N GLY A 212 12.81 0.95 -31.79
CA GLY A 212 12.30 1.65 -30.62
C GLY A 212 11.16 2.61 -30.94
N GLY A 213 10.31 2.85 -29.94
CA GLY A 213 9.09 3.67 -30.10
C GLY A 213 8.11 3.09 -31.11
N ALA A 214 7.41 3.96 -31.84
CA ALA A 214 6.42 3.60 -32.86
C ALA A 214 7.02 3.35 -34.26
N SER A 215 8.34 3.52 -34.41
CA SER A 215 9.02 3.33 -35.70
C SER A 215 9.37 1.86 -35.94
N VAL A 216 9.30 1.45 -37.21
CA VAL A 216 9.68 0.12 -37.68
C VAL A 216 10.88 0.25 -38.61
N GLY A 217 11.92 -0.56 -38.40
CA GLY A 217 13.09 -0.62 -39.25
C GLY A 217 12.88 -1.44 -40.52
N GLY A 218 13.94 -1.59 -41.32
CA GLY A 218 13.89 -2.45 -42.52
C GLY A 218 13.70 -3.93 -42.19
N ALA A 219 13.11 -4.66 -43.14
CA ALA A 219 13.03 -6.12 -43.11
C ALA A 219 14.42 -6.77 -43.04
N ILE A 220 14.55 -7.82 -42.21
CA ILE A 220 15.81 -8.53 -41.97
C ILE A 220 16.00 -9.58 -43.06
N LYS A 221 17.17 -9.56 -43.72
CA LYS A 221 17.55 -10.62 -44.67
C LYS A 221 18.15 -11.80 -43.92
N ALA A 222 17.86 -13.02 -44.36
CA ALA A 222 18.44 -14.23 -43.77
C ALA A 222 20.00 -14.21 -43.80
N SER A 223 20.60 -13.60 -44.82
CA SER A 223 22.06 -13.42 -44.92
C SER A 223 22.66 -12.49 -43.85
N GLU A 224 21.85 -11.68 -43.18
CA GLU A 224 22.29 -10.78 -42.10
C GLU A 224 22.27 -11.47 -40.73
N VAL A 225 21.60 -12.63 -40.62
CA VAL A 225 21.50 -13.40 -39.38
C VAL A 225 22.64 -14.42 -39.34
N THR A 226 23.70 -14.08 -38.63
CA THR A 226 24.87 -14.95 -38.41
C THR A 226 24.68 -15.83 -37.16
N ILE A 227 25.41 -16.94 -37.06
CA ILE A 227 25.36 -17.81 -35.87
C ILE A 227 25.71 -16.99 -34.62
N GLY A 228 24.88 -17.09 -33.58
CA GLY A 228 25.00 -16.32 -32.35
C GLY A 228 24.43 -14.89 -32.41
N SER A 229 24.01 -14.40 -33.58
CA SER A 229 23.33 -13.10 -33.69
C SER A 229 21.95 -13.13 -33.04
N VAL A 230 21.55 -11.98 -32.52
CA VAL A 230 20.24 -11.75 -31.90
C VAL A 230 19.67 -10.46 -32.44
N PHE A 231 18.44 -10.50 -32.93
CA PHE A 231 17.70 -9.35 -33.40
C PHE A 231 16.41 -9.19 -32.61
N HIS A 232 16.11 -7.96 -32.22
CA HIS A 232 14.78 -7.58 -31.77
C HIS A 232 13.91 -7.30 -33.00
N VAL A 233 12.79 -8.01 -33.08
CA VAL A 233 11.96 -8.05 -34.27
C VAL A 233 10.53 -7.68 -33.95
N VAL A 234 9.95 -6.92 -34.86
CA VAL A 234 8.53 -6.55 -34.90
C VAL A 234 7.96 -6.86 -36.28
N PRO A 235 6.63 -6.99 -36.42
CA PRO A 235 6.04 -7.19 -37.73
C PRO A 235 6.16 -5.93 -38.61
N GLU A 236 6.43 -6.10 -39.91
CA GLU A 236 6.64 -4.98 -40.85
C GLU A 236 5.47 -3.99 -40.91
N ASN A 237 4.24 -4.48 -40.78
CA ASN A 237 3.00 -3.69 -40.77
C ASN A 237 2.69 -3.01 -39.42
N LEU A 238 3.57 -3.13 -38.41
CA LEU A 238 3.37 -2.49 -37.10
C LEU A 238 3.21 -0.97 -37.20
N GLY A 239 3.89 -0.33 -38.14
CA GLY A 239 3.82 1.13 -38.34
C GLY A 239 2.46 1.62 -38.85
N ASP A 240 1.64 0.73 -39.40
CA ASP A 240 0.30 1.05 -39.93
C ASP A 240 -0.82 0.84 -38.88
N ALA A 241 -0.48 0.29 -37.71
CA ALA A 241 -1.45 0.06 -36.64
C ALA A 241 -1.92 1.38 -36.01
N VAL A 242 -3.20 1.44 -35.61
CA VAL A 242 -3.75 2.61 -34.91
C VAL A 242 -3.08 2.79 -33.54
N ASP A 243 -2.97 1.69 -32.78
CA ASP A 243 -2.38 1.66 -31.44
C ASP A 243 -1.02 0.93 -31.48
N VAL A 244 -0.04 1.55 -32.15
CA VAL A 244 1.28 0.95 -32.43
C VAL A 244 1.95 0.37 -31.18
N LEU A 245 1.93 1.09 -30.05
CA LEU A 245 2.63 0.65 -28.84
C LEU A 245 1.96 -0.57 -28.18
N ASP A 246 0.63 -0.63 -28.21
CA ASP A 246 -0.14 -1.73 -27.61
C ASP A 246 0.02 -3.00 -28.44
N GLU A 247 -0.01 -2.87 -29.76
CA GLU A 247 0.23 -4.00 -30.65
C GLU A 247 1.69 -4.46 -30.63
N LYS A 248 2.64 -3.52 -30.51
CA LYS A 248 4.06 -3.85 -30.32
C LYS A 248 4.27 -4.68 -29.05
N ALA A 249 3.63 -4.32 -27.94
CA ALA A 249 3.78 -5.02 -26.67
C ALA A 249 3.43 -6.52 -26.77
N LYS A 250 2.48 -6.87 -27.65
CA LYS A 250 2.05 -8.26 -27.90
C LYS A 250 2.89 -8.95 -28.98
N ALA A 251 3.48 -8.21 -29.91
CA ALA A 251 4.09 -8.74 -31.13
C ALA A 251 5.63 -8.77 -31.12
N ILE A 252 6.29 -8.39 -30.03
CA ILE A 252 7.76 -8.43 -29.93
C ILE A 252 8.31 -9.87 -30.01
N VAL A 253 9.26 -10.08 -30.91
CA VAL A 253 9.92 -11.35 -31.18
C VAL A 253 11.43 -11.19 -31.03
N LEU A 254 12.08 -12.25 -30.57
CA LEU A 254 13.52 -12.39 -30.59
C LEU A 254 13.91 -13.40 -31.68
N LEU A 255 14.63 -12.90 -32.68
CA LEU A 255 15.16 -13.70 -33.79
C LEU A 255 16.62 -14.01 -33.50
N MET A 256 17.00 -15.28 -33.63
CA MET A 256 18.36 -15.75 -33.41
C MET A 256 18.72 -16.84 -34.40
N ARG A 257 20.02 -17.11 -34.54
CA ARG A 257 20.51 -18.23 -35.34
C ARG A 257 21.47 -19.10 -34.55
N LEU A 258 21.17 -20.38 -34.51
CA LEU A 258 21.99 -21.43 -33.91
C LEU A 258 22.70 -22.22 -35.01
N ASP A 259 23.70 -23.01 -34.61
CA ASP A 259 24.23 -24.04 -35.49
C ASP A 259 23.12 -25.11 -35.73
N PRO A 260 22.77 -25.44 -37.00
CA PRO A 260 21.76 -26.45 -37.29
C PRO A 260 22.03 -27.82 -36.66
N SER A 261 23.29 -28.16 -36.36
CA SER A 261 23.66 -29.40 -35.70
C SER A 261 23.35 -29.42 -34.19
N GLU A 262 23.22 -28.24 -33.57
CA GLU A 262 22.92 -28.08 -32.14
C GLU A 262 21.43 -27.76 -31.89
N LEU A 263 20.70 -27.36 -32.93
CA LEU A 263 19.28 -27.04 -32.84
C LEU A 263 18.45 -28.31 -32.57
N LYS A 264 17.71 -28.29 -31.47
CA LYS A 264 16.81 -29.39 -31.08
C LYS A 264 15.36 -28.97 -31.28
N GLU A 265 14.71 -29.57 -32.27
CA GLU A 265 13.33 -29.29 -32.62
C GLU A 265 12.41 -30.44 -32.21
N SER A 266 11.23 -30.12 -31.71
CA SER A 266 10.15 -31.10 -31.56
C SER A 266 9.63 -31.52 -32.94
N GLU A 267 9.14 -32.75 -33.07
CA GLU A 267 8.59 -33.28 -34.34
C GLU A 267 7.55 -32.34 -34.98
N GLU A 268 6.72 -31.69 -34.17
CA GLU A 268 5.66 -30.77 -34.62
C GLU A 268 6.17 -29.41 -35.15
N ARG A 269 7.46 -29.11 -35.01
CA ARG A 269 8.05 -27.77 -35.32
C ARG A 269 9.28 -27.85 -36.21
N LYS A 270 9.57 -29.01 -36.81
CA LYS A 270 10.74 -29.22 -37.68
C LYS A 270 10.76 -28.33 -38.93
N ASP A 271 9.61 -27.79 -39.31
CA ASP A 271 9.44 -26.89 -40.45
C ASP A 271 9.40 -25.40 -40.05
N TRP A 272 9.60 -25.07 -38.77
CA TRP A 272 9.50 -23.69 -38.27
C TRP A 272 10.84 -22.94 -38.30
N SER A 273 11.96 -23.65 -38.43
CA SER A 273 13.29 -23.04 -38.58
C SER A 273 13.74 -22.95 -40.03
N TYR A 274 14.65 -22.02 -40.29
CA TYR A 274 15.29 -21.88 -41.60
C TYR A 274 16.80 -21.76 -41.42
N ASP A 275 17.57 -22.80 -41.79
CA ASP A 275 19.04 -22.79 -41.73
C ASP A 275 19.60 -22.39 -40.35
N GLY A 276 18.96 -22.91 -39.29
CA GLY A 276 19.28 -22.61 -37.89
C GLY A 276 18.67 -21.31 -37.34
N ILE A 277 17.97 -20.52 -38.18
CA ILE A 277 17.27 -19.30 -37.77
C ILE A 277 15.95 -19.69 -37.10
N VAL A 278 15.74 -19.20 -35.89
CA VAL A 278 14.52 -19.41 -35.09
C VAL A 278 14.03 -18.10 -34.50
N ALA A 279 12.71 -17.99 -34.39
CA ALA A 279 12.02 -16.82 -33.87
C ALA A 279 11.17 -17.23 -32.66
N TYR A 280 11.45 -16.64 -31.50
CA TYR A 280 10.67 -16.87 -30.28
C TYR A 280 9.98 -15.58 -29.84
N SER A 281 8.81 -15.71 -29.22
CA SER A 281 8.20 -14.56 -28.55
C SER A 281 9.16 -13.99 -27.51
N LYS A 282 9.33 -12.67 -27.54
CA LYS A 282 10.08 -11.94 -26.51
C LYS A 282 9.23 -11.77 -25.24
N VAL A 283 7.94 -12.09 -25.27
CA VAL A 283 7.03 -11.97 -24.11
C VAL A 283 7.15 -13.20 -23.22
N CYS A 284 7.62 -13.01 -21.97
CA CYS A 284 7.71 -14.08 -20.99
C CYS A 284 6.33 -14.65 -20.64
N THR A 285 6.19 -15.96 -20.66
CA THR A 285 4.93 -16.66 -20.38
C THR A 285 4.50 -16.64 -18.91
N HIS A 286 5.37 -16.19 -18.00
CA HIS A 286 5.04 -16.07 -16.57
C HIS A 286 4.20 -14.82 -16.29
N VAL A 287 4.78 -13.64 -16.54
CA VAL A 287 4.17 -12.33 -16.22
C VAL A 287 4.35 -11.28 -17.34
N GLY A 288 4.75 -11.70 -18.54
CA GLY A 288 4.78 -10.81 -19.71
C GLY A 288 6.03 -9.95 -19.89
N CYS A 289 7.05 -10.07 -19.03
CA CYS A 289 8.27 -9.28 -19.18
C CYS A 289 9.00 -9.56 -20.52
N PRO A 290 9.65 -8.55 -21.13
CA PRO A 290 10.41 -8.73 -22.36
C PRO A 290 11.74 -9.47 -22.09
N VAL A 291 11.84 -10.70 -22.57
CA VAL A 291 13.02 -11.56 -22.51
C VAL A 291 14.05 -11.11 -23.55
N ALA A 292 14.87 -10.13 -23.18
CA ALA A 292 15.77 -9.45 -24.10
C ALA A 292 17.22 -9.95 -24.07
N LEU A 293 17.59 -10.80 -23.10
CA LEU A 293 18.94 -11.27 -22.90
C LEU A 293 19.08 -12.71 -23.42
N TYR A 294 20.12 -12.94 -24.22
CA TYR A 294 20.43 -14.25 -24.79
C TYR A 294 21.88 -14.62 -24.48
N GLU A 295 22.06 -15.79 -23.87
CA GLU A 295 23.38 -16.35 -23.63
C GLU A 295 23.78 -17.26 -24.79
N GLN A 296 24.73 -16.81 -25.61
CA GLN A 296 25.12 -17.48 -26.86
C GLN A 296 25.69 -18.88 -26.66
N HIS A 297 26.42 -19.14 -25.57
CA HIS A 297 27.08 -20.44 -25.36
C HIS A 297 26.15 -21.53 -24.87
N THR A 298 25.13 -21.16 -24.10
CA THR A 298 24.24 -22.11 -23.43
C THR A 298 22.83 -22.11 -24.05
N HIS A 299 22.58 -21.20 -25.01
CA HIS A 299 21.31 -21.00 -25.70
C HIS A 299 20.15 -20.64 -24.75
N HIS A 300 20.43 -20.00 -23.62
CA HIS A 300 19.40 -19.57 -22.68
C HIS A 300 18.87 -18.17 -23.01
N LEU A 301 17.55 -18.05 -22.89
CA LEU A 301 16.82 -16.78 -22.90
C LEU A 301 16.55 -16.35 -21.46
N LEU A 302 17.04 -15.18 -21.08
CA LEU A 302 17.02 -14.68 -19.70
C LEU A 302 15.98 -13.57 -19.56
N CYS A 303 15.01 -13.80 -18.67
CA CYS A 303 14.04 -12.80 -18.24
C CYS A 303 14.64 -11.96 -17.09
N PRO A 304 14.66 -10.61 -17.18
CA PRO A 304 15.35 -9.78 -16.20
C PRO A 304 14.55 -9.41 -14.92
N CYS A 305 13.27 -9.80 -14.80
CA CYS A 305 12.32 -9.28 -13.80
C CYS A 305 12.45 -9.84 -12.35
#